data_AF-A0A1G9Z4Q0-F1
#
_entry.id   AF-A0A1G9Z4Q0-F1
#
_cell.length_a   1.000
_cell.length_b   1.000
_cell.length_c   1.000
_cell.angle_alpha   90.00
_cell.angle_beta   90.00
_cell.angle_gamma   90.00
#
_symmetry.space_group_name_H-M   'P 1'
#
loop_
_entity.id
_entity.type
_entity.pdbx_description
1 polymer ?
#
loop_
_entity_poly.entity_id
_entity_poly.type
_entity_poly.pdbx_seq_one_letter_code
_entity_poly.pdbx_strand_id
1 'polypeptide(L)'
;MNTYCPTFWPNGPGIDHNAAVTQLNALLPAVGSTTVAYFEQNDAPRVGETLRLIWCPPVSDLNGWDEQPSEIATSHLLIATVISPASVNQAASRVNFGKPGYDVEVLSCERLIPALKALPETTWSLHQISTAQGNILAWDEVTRCGRANVEGLIFLTASTRSEAHMELLLEQTDDDITGLFSLQMNPGGIDYDLGRTRFTAQELRAVRRVLSIAHPIHDSQPAYLATDTTG
;
A
#
# COMPACT_ATOMS: atom_id res chain seq x y z
N MET A 1 16.36 -2.77 -5.82
CA MET A 1 15.35 -1.82 -6.31
C MET A 1 14.48 -1.46 -5.13
N ASN A 2 14.37 -0.17 -4.82
CA ASN A 2 13.58 0.30 -3.69
C ASN A 2 12.09 0.22 -4.03
N THR A 3 11.28 0.00 -3.00
CA THR A 3 9.81 -0.01 -3.10
C THR A 3 9.27 1.16 -2.31
N TYR A 4 8.35 1.90 -2.90
CA TYR A 4 7.65 3.00 -2.27
C TYR A 4 6.15 2.80 -2.41
N CYS A 5 5.38 3.29 -1.45
CA CYS A 5 3.95 3.52 -1.59
C CYS A 5 3.75 5.03 -1.71
N PRO A 6 3.63 5.59 -2.93
CA PRO A 6 3.31 6.98 -3.08
C PRO A 6 2.04 7.32 -2.31
N THR A 7 2.10 8.46 -1.65
CA THR A 7 1.07 8.97 -0.75
C THR A 7 -0.12 9.58 -1.47
N PHE A 8 0.05 9.90 -2.75
CA PHE A 8 -1.00 10.46 -3.58
C PHE A 8 -0.67 10.29 -5.05
N TRP A 9 -1.67 9.88 -5.83
CA TRP A 9 -1.63 9.83 -7.28
C TRP A 9 -2.61 10.85 -7.87
N PRO A 10 -2.13 11.98 -8.42
CA PRO A 10 -3.01 12.96 -9.03
C PRO A 10 -3.72 12.34 -10.23
N ASN A 11 -5.04 12.23 -10.12
CA ASN A 11 -5.88 11.92 -11.26
C ASN A 11 -5.80 13.07 -12.27
N GLY A 12 -5.68 12.73 -13.55
CA GLY A 12 -5.60 13.73 -14.62
C GLY A 12 -6.86 14.63 -14.65
N PRO A 13 -6.76 15.85 -15.19
CA PRO A 13 -7.86 16.83 -15.19
C PRO A 13 -9.10 16.40 -16.00
N GLY A 14 -9.03 15.26 -16.72
CA GLY A 14 -10.13 14.69 -17.49
C GLY A 14 -11.01 13.71 -16.72
N ILE A 15 -10.73 13.45 -15.44
CA ILE A 15 -11.54 12.54 -14.62
C ILE A 15 -12.75 13.27 -14.04
N ASP A 16 -13.95 12.80 -14.37
CA ASP A 16 -15.17 13.26 -13.73
C ASP A 16 -15.32 12.60 -12.36
N HIS A 17 -14.90 13.31 -11.32
CA HIS A 17 -15.01 12.86 -9.93
C HIS A 17 -16.45 12.79 -9.41
N ASN A 18 -17.44 13.28 -10.17
CA ASN A 18 -18.86 13.15 -9.83
C ASN A 18 -19.52 11.95 -10.52
N ALA A 19 -18.80 11.22 -11.38
CA ALA A 19 -19.34 10.03 -12.02
C ALA A 19 -19.61 8.94 -10.97
N ALA A 20 -20.79 8.34 -11.03
CA ALA A 20 -21.15 7.23 -10.13
C ALA A 20 -20.32 5.98 -10.39
N VAL A 21 -19.82 5.82 -11.63
CA VAL A 21 -18.92 4.74 -12.04
C VAL A 21 -17.79 5.30 -12.89
N THR A 22 -16.56 4.97 -12.53
CA THR A 22 -15.35 5.38 -13.23
C THR A 22 -14.63 4.15 -13.77
N GLN A 23 -14.16 4.23 -15.03
CA GLN A 23 -13.39 3.15 -15.63
C GLN A 23 -11.98 3.13 -15.04
N LEU A 24 -11.55 1.99 -14.50
CA LEU A 24 -10.24 1.85 -13.87
C LEU A 24 -9.09 2.22 -14.85
N ASN A 25 -9.21 1.80 -16.11
CA ASN A 25 -8.23 2.09 -17.16
C ASN A 25 -8.11 3.58 -17.50
N ALA A 26 -9.08 4.42 -17.12
CA ALA A 26 -8.96 5.86 -17.26
C ALA A 26 -8.12 6.50 -16.14
N LEU A 27 -8.01 5.83 -14.99
CA LEU A 27 -7.25 6.28 -13.81
C LEU A 27 -5.81 5.76 -13.80
N LEU A 28 -5.62 4.54 -14.31
CA LEU A 28 -4.32 3.88 -14.27
C LEU A 28 -3.27 4.59 -15.14
N PRO A 29 -2.05 4.79 -14.63
CA PRO A 29 -0.93 5.22 -15.45
C PRO A 29 -0.64 4.20 -16.56
N ALA A 30 -0.60 4.67 -17.81
CA ALA A 30 -0.30 3.82 -18.97
C ALA A 30 1.20 3.53 -19.06
N VAL A 31 1.57 2.33 -19.51
CA VAL A 31 2.98 1.98 -19.79
C VAL A 31 3.52 2.88 -20.91
N GLY A 32 4.72 3.42 -20.71
CA GLY A 32 5.37 4.40 -21.59
C GLY A 32 4.89 5.84 -21.40
N SER A 33 3.96 6.09 -20.48
CA SER A 33 3.54 7.45 -20.12
C SER A 33 4.35 8.01 -18.95
N THR A 34 4.41 9.34 -18.88
CA THR A 34 4.91 10.05 -17.71
C THR A 34 3.72 10.46 -16.84
N THR A 35 3.82 10.19 -15.54
CA THR A 35 2.86 10.63 -14.53
C THR A 35 3.58 11.26 -13.34
N VAL A 36 2.83 11.84 -12.41
CA VAL A 36 3.37 12.40 -11.16
C VAL A 36 3.03 11.47 -10.01
N ALA A 37 3.97 11.24 -9.11
CA ALA A 37 3.75 10.55 -7.84
C ALA A 37 4.27 11.42 -6.68
N TYR A 38 3.53 11.47 -5.57
CA TYR A 38 3.93 12.20 -4.36
C TYR A 38 4.35 11.28 -3.25
N PHE A 39 5.45 11.61 -2.58
CA PHE A 39 6.11 10.74 -1.61
C PHE A 39 6.15 11.39 -0.23
N GLU A 40 6.41 10.62 0.82
CA GLU A 40 6.67 11.20 2.14
C GLU A 40 7.93 12.07 2.12
N GLN A 41 8.07 13.02 3.05
CA GLN A 41 9.25 13.91 3.07
C GLN A 41 10.58 13.15 3.23
N ASN A 42 10.55 12.00 3.90
CA ASN A 42 11.71 11.14 4.10
C ASN A 42 11.99 10.24 2.87
N ASP A 43 11.01 10.09 1.98
CA ASP A 43 11.15 9.39 0.72
C ASP A 43 11.66 10.38 -0.34
N ALA A 44 12.97 10.36 -0.56
CA ALA A 44 13.63 11.20 -1.56
C ALA A 44 14.22 10.37 -2.71
N PRO A 45 13.37 9.86 -3.64
CA PRO A 45 13.86 9.22 -4.85
C PRO A 45 14.84 10.07 -5.64
N ARG A 46 15.82 9.42 -6.27
CA ARG A 46 16.81 10.11 -7.11
C ARG A 46 16.39 10.09 -8.57
N VAL A 47 16.64 11.20 -9.27
CA VAL A 47 16.49 11.23 -10.73
C VAL A 47 17.36 10.14 -11.37
N GLY A 48 16.77 9.39 -12.31
CA GLY A 48 17.34 8.23 -12.96
C GLY A 48 17.19 6.92 -12.19
N GLU A 49 16.65 6.94 -10.96
CA GLU A 49 16.38 5.73 -10.19
C GLU A 49 15.15 5.00 -10.72
N THR A 50 15.24 3.67 -10.86
CA THR A 50 14.09 2.81 -11.15
C THR A 50 13.54 2.22 -9.85
N LEU A 51 12.24 2.33 -9.66
CA LEU A 51 11.51 2.04 -8.43
C LEU A 51 10.37 1.07 -8.66
N ARG A 52 9.95 0.41 -7.58
CA ARG A 52 8.62 -0.20 -7.47
C ARG A 52 7.68 0.76 -6.75
N LEU A 53 6.50 1.01 -7.32
CA LEU A 53 5.49 1.89 -6.75
C LEU A 53 4.17 1.13 -6.61
N ILE A 54 3.54 1.20 -5.44
CA ILE A 54 2.16 0.71 -5.29
C ILE A 54 1.21 1.83 -5.69
N TRP A 55 0.37 1.57 -6.70
CA TRP A 55 -0.74 2.43 -7.05
C TRP A 55 -2.01 1.90 -6.41
N CYS A 56 -2.70 2.80 -5.70
CA CYS A 56 -3.98 2.54 -5.06
C CYS A 56 -5.09 3.33 -5.77
N PRO A 57 -6.31 2.78 -5.87
CA PRO A 57 -7.42 3.55 -6.38
C PRO A 57 -7.85 4.69 -5.44
N PRO A 58 -8.67 5.65 -5.91
CA PRO A 58 -8.90 6.93 -5.23
C PRO A 58 -9.37 6.88 -3.77
N VAL A 59 -10.23 5.93 -3.39
CA VAL A 59 -10.70 5.87 -1.98
C VAL A 59 -9.56 5.45 -1.06
N SER A 60 -8.81 4.42 -1.44
CA SER A 60 -7.66 3.94 -0.67
C SER A 60 -6.46 4.87 -0.72
N ASP A 61 -6.26 5.60 -1.81
CA ASP A 61 -5.22 6.64 -1.92
C ASP A 61 -5.45 7.78 -0.91
N LEU A 62 -6.71 8.09 -0.59
CA LEU A 62 -7.06 9.13 0.38
C LEU A 62 -7.22 8.61 1.81
N ASN A 63 -7.82 7.44 1.97
CA ASN A 63 -8.31 6.96 3.27
C ASN A 63 -7.71 5.63 3.72
N GLY A 64 -6.89 4.97 2.90
CA GLY A 64 -6.33 3.65 3.18
C GLY A 64 -7.23 2.48 2.78
N TRP A 65 -6.62 1.30 2.66
CA TRP A 65 -7.34 0.07 2.33
C TRP A 65 -8.28 -0.41 3.44
N ASP A 66 -8.12 0.07 4.67
CA ASP A 66 -9.01 -0.27 5.77
C ASP A 66 -10.41 0.34 5.62
N GLU A 67 -10.54 1.45 4.89
CA GLU A 67 -11.84 2.02 4.52
C GLU A 67 -12.49 1.30 3.32
N GLN A 68 -11.70 0.90 2.33
CA GLN A 68 -12.20 0.24 1.11
C GLN A 68 -11.36 -1.01 0.74
N PRO A 69 -11.44 -2.11 1.50
CA PRO A 69 -10.55 -3.26 1.31
C PRO A 69 -10.63 -3.92 -0.07
N SER A 70 -11.78 -3.85 -0.75
CA SER A 70 -11.91 -4.40 -2.11
C SER A 70 -10.95 -3.76 -3.11
N GLU A 71 -10.52 -2.53 -2.88
CA GLU A 71 -9.62 -1.82 -3.78
C GLU A 71 -8.23 -2.44 -3.88
N ILE A 72 -7.82 -3.27 -2.91
CA ILE A 72 -6.59 -4.09 -2.99
C ILE A 72 -6.60 -4.95 -4.25
N ALA A 73 -7.76 -5.47 -4.68
CA ALA A 73 -7.90 -6.27 -5.89
C ALA A 73 -7.70 -5.45 -7.18
N THR A 74 -7.95 -4.13 -7.11
CA THR A 74 -7.81 -3.19 -8.22
C THR A 74 -6.55 -2.33 -8.14
N SER A 75 -5.77 -2.44 -7.06
CA SER A 75 -4.45 -1.84 -6.92
C SER A 75 -3.45 -2.47 -7.89
N HIS A 76 -2.40 -1.72 -8.21
CA HIS A 76 -1.37 -2.12 -9.17
C HIS A 76 0.04 -1.94 -8.59
N LEU A 77 0.95 -2.80 -9.03
CA LEU A 77 2.39 -2.63 -8.83
C LEU A 77 3.00 -2.07 -10.12
N LEU A 78 3.61 -0.90 -10.00
CA LEU A 78 4.27 -0.22 -11.11
C LEU A 78 5.77 -0.37 -10.97
N ILE A 79 6.46 -0.52 -12.10
CA ILE A 79 7.89 -0.23 -12.19
C ILE A 79 8.02 1.08 -12.96
N ALA A 80 8.73 2.06 -12.38
CA ALA A 80 8.86 3.38 -12.98
C ALA A 80 10.26 3.96 -12.76
N THR A 81 10.71 4.81 -13.68
CA THR A 81 11.97 5.57 -13.55
C THR A 81 11.67 7.03 -13.22
N VAL A 82 12.38 7.57 -12.23
CA VAL A 82 12.27 8.98 -11.84
C VAL A 82 12.93 9.85 -12.89
N ILE A 83 12.19 10.79 -13.46
CA ILE A 83 12.65 11.67 -14.54
C ILE A 83 13.08 13.03 -13.99
N SER A 84 12.26 13.63 -13.14
CA SER A 84 12.52 14.96 -12.57
C SER A 84 11.71 15.16 -11.30
N PRO A 85 12.12 16.10 -10.42
CA PRO A 85 11.21 16.68 -9.45
C PRO A 85 10.02 17.31 -10.19
N ALA A 86 8.80 17.00 -9.76
CA ALA A 86 7.60 17.55 -10.38
C ALA A 86 7.53 19.06 -10.13
N SER A 87 7.10 19.81 -11.14
CA SER A 87 6.86 21.24 -10.99
C SER A 87 5.68 21.47 -10.04
N VAL A 88 5.94 22.05 -8.86
CA VAL A 88 4.89 22.32 -7.87
C VAL A 88 3.94 23.37 -8.41
N ASN A 89 2.75 22.96 -8.84
CA ASN A 89 1.68 23.88 -9.14
C ASN A 89 1.08 24.37 -7.81
N GLN A 90 1.02 25.68 -7.55
CA GLN A 90 0.62 26.21 -6.23
C GLN A 90 -0.80 25.80 -5.80
N ALA A 91 -1.68 25.47 -6.76
CA ALA A 91 -3.01 24.91 -6.48
C ALA A 91 -2.93 23.44 -5.99
N ALA A 92 -2.01 22.64 -6.54
CA ALA A 92 -1.77 21.26 -6.11
C ALA A 92 -1.11 21.19 -4.72
N SER A 93 -0.37 22.23 -4.32
CA SER A 93 0.27 22.33 -3.00
C SER A 93 -0.69 22.19 -1.81
N ARG A 94 -1.98 22.52 -1.98
CA ARG A 94 -2.98 22.35 -0.90
C ARG A 94 -3.47 20.93 -0.76
N VAL A 95 -3.51 20.17 -1.86
CA VAL A 95 -3.94 18.77 -1.90
C VAL A 95 -2.81 17.84 -1.48
N ASN A 96 -1.57 18.21 -1.81
CA ASN A 96 -0.39 17.36 -1.57
C ASN A 96 0.26 17.61 -0.20
N PHE A 97 -0.32 18.43 0.68
CA PHE A 97 0.18 18.73 2.04
C PHE A 97 1.68 19.07 2.16
N GLY A 98 2.28 19.64 1.10
CA GLY A 98 3.73 19.93 1.05
C GLY A 98 4.63 18.73 0.79
N LYS A 99 4.09 17.57 0.39
CA LYS A 99 4.83 16.37 0.01
C LYS A 99 5.59 16.57 -1.31
N PRO A 100 6.84 16.08 -1.43
CA PRO A 100 7.61 16.16 -2.65
C PRO A 100 6.97 15.31 -3.77
N GLY A 101 6.83 15.91 -4.96
CA GLY A 101 6.33 15.23 -6.16
C GLY A 101 7.47 14.95 -7.14
N TYR A 102 7.38 13.85 -7.86
CA TYR A 102 8.32 13.47 -8.91
C TYR A 102 7.57 13.04 -10.17
N ASP A 103 8.08 13.47 -11.32
CA ASP A 103 7.68 12.94 -12.61
C ASP A 103 8.35 11.57 -12.78
N VAL A 104 7.55 10.56 -13.09
CA VAL A 104 7.98 9.18 -13.27
C VAL A 104 7.50 8.64 -14.61
N GLU A 105 8.39 7.96 -15.35
CA GLU A 105 8.04 7.21 -16.55
C GLU A 105 7.67 5.79 -16.18
N VAL A 106 6.47 5.35 -16.55
CA VAL A 106 5.95 4.02 -16.22
C VAL A 106 6.51 2.99 -17.19
N LEU A 107 7.29 2.04 -16.66
CA LEU A 107 7.91 0.96 -17.43
C LEU A 107 7.07 -0.32 -17.43
N SER A 108 6.38 -0.60 -16.32
CA SER A 108 5.41 -1.69 -16.23
C SER A 108 4.28 -1.33 -15.27
N CYS A 109 3.12 -1.95 -15.47
CA CYS A 109 1.94 -1.81 -14.63
C CYS A 109 1.24 -3.17 -14.56
N GLU A 110 1.26 -3.80 -13.39
CA GLU A 110 0.71 -5.14 -13.16
C GLU A 110 -0.30 -5.10 -12.02
N ARG A 111 -1.32 -5.97 -12.04
CA ARG A 111 -2.23 -6.11 -10.90
C ARG A 111 -1.46 -6.50 -9.64
N LEU A 112 -1.75 -5.84 -8.53
CA LEU A 112 -0.98 -5.97 -7.29
C LEU A 112 -0.96 -7.42 -6.78
N ILE A 113 -2.13 -8.06 -6.64
CA ILE A 113 -2.23 -9.40 -6.03
C ILE A 113 -1.42 -10.45 -6.81
N PRO A 114 -1.58 -10.62 -8.14
CA PRO A 114 -0.73 -11.52 -8.92
C PRO A 114 0.76 -11.18 -8.82
N ALA A 115 1.12 -9.89 -8.88
CA ALA A 115 2.51 -9.45 -8.80
C ALA A 115 3.13 -9.82 -7.44
N LEU A 116 2.43 -9.56 -6.32
CA LEU A 116 2.87 -9.92 -4.98
C LEU A 116 3.10 -11.43 -4.82
N LYS A 117 2.20 -12.26 -5.36
CA LYS A 117 2.34 -13.72 -5.31
C LYS A 117 3.55 -14.22 -6.09
N ALA A 118 3.93 -13.53 -7.17
CA ALA A 118 5.05 -13.86 -8.04
C ALA A 118 6.41 -13.32 -7.56
N LEU A 119 6.45 -12.47 -6.52
CA LEU A 119 7.70 -11.95 -5.99
C LEU A 119 8.58 -13.07 -5.41
N PRO A 120 9.93 -12.92 -5.45
CA PRO A 120 10.82 -13.88 -4.82
C PRO A 120 10.70 -13.84 -3.29
N GLU A 121 11.23 -14.89 -2.65
CA GLU A 121 11.45 -14.88 -1.21
C GLU A 121 12.43 -13.77 -0.82
N THR A 122 12.15 -13.11 0.31
CA THR A 122 12.92 -12.03 0.89
C THR A 122 12.91 -12.12 2.41
N THR A 123 13.81 -11.38 3.06
CA THR A 123 13.97 -11.35 4.52
C THR A 123 13.70 -9.94 5.00
N TRP A 124 12.43 -9.66 5.28
CA TRP A 124 12.01 -8.53 6.10
C TRP A 124 11.43 -9.07 7.40
N SER A 125 11.39 -8.22 8.43
CA SER A 125 10.91 -8.57 9.76
C SER A 125 9.90 -7.54 10.23
N LEU A 126 8.92 -7.97 11.01
CA LEU A 126 7.95 -7.06 11.61
C LEU A 126 8.63 -6.07 12.56
N HIS A 127 8.12 -4.84 12.55
CA HIS A 127 8.69 -3.74 13.32
C HIS A 127 8.76 -4.04 14.82
N GLN A 128 9.90 -3.74 15.43
CA GLN A 128 10.14 -3.87 16.87
C GLN A 128 10.14 -2.52 17.56
N ILE A 129 9.51 -2.45 18.72
CA ILE A 129 9.46 -1.29 19.59
C ILE A 129 10.32 -1.56 20.82
N SER A 130 11.19 -0.61 21.16
CA SER A 130 11.99 -0.64 22.38
C SER A 130 11.16 -0.20 23.58
N THR A 131 11.08 -1.05 24.61
CA THR A 131 10.41 -0.76 25.89
C THR A 131 11.42 -0.82 27.04
N ALA A 132 11.00 -0.40 28.24
CA ALA A 132 11.83 -0.53 29.44
C ALA A 132 12.16 -2.00 29.79
N GLN A 133 11.38 -2.95 29.27
CA GLN A 133 11.53 -4.40 29.49
C GLN A 133 12.25 -5.11 28.32
N GLY A 134 12.71 -4.36 27.32
CA GLY A 134 13.35 -4.89 26.10
C GLY A 134 12.51 -4.62 24.85
N ASN A 135 12.85 -5.31 23.76
CA ASN A 135 12.17 -5.12 22.47
C ASN A 135 10.97 -6.05 22.35
N ILE A 136 9.84 -5.51 21.92
CA ILE A 136 8.63 -6.26 21.59
C ILE A 136 8.22 -5.97 20.15
N LEU A 137 7.35 -6.79 19.56
CA LEU A 137 6.79 -6.48 18.25
C LEU A 137 5.71 -5.41 18.38
N ALA A 138 5.63 -4.47 17.44
CA ALA A 138 4.53 -3.49 17.40
C ALA A 138 3.15 -4.18 17.34
N TRP A 139 3.09 -5.30 16.62
CA TRP A 139 1.93 -6.19 16.55
C TRP A 139 1.53 -6.81 17.90
N ASP A 140 2.38 -6.77 18.92
CA ASP A 140 2.02 -7.19 20.29
C ASP A 140 1.19 -6.15 21.05
N GLU A 141 1.24 -4.87 20.64
CA GLU A 141 0.55 -3.75 21.31
C GLU A 141 -0.76 -3.31 20.64
N VAL A 142 -1.26 -4.12 19.70
CA VAL A 142 -2.48 -3.86 18.94
C VAL A 142 -3.67 -3.61 19.87
N THR A 143 -4.38 -2.51 19.63
CA THR A 143 -5.60 -2.13 20.35
C THR A 143 -6.86 -2.20 19.51
N ARG A 144 -6.73 -1.95 18.20
CA ARG A 144 -7.79 -2.13 17.21
C ARG A 144 -7.21 -2.86 16.03
N CYS A 145 -7.96 -3.79 15.47
CA CYS A 145 -7.54 -4.52 14.27
C CYS A 145 -8.74 -4.99 13.47
N GLY A 146 -8.60 -4.87 12.16
CA GLY A 146 -9.57 -5.29 11.16
C GLY A 146 -8.95 -6.29 10.20
N ARG A 147 -9.78 -7.14 9.60
CA ARG A 147 -9.36 -8.04 8.53
C ARG A 147 -10.38 -8.16 7.41
N ALA A 148 -9.89 -8.29 6.18
CA ALA A 148 -10.67 -8.61 5.00
C ALA A 148 -10.02 -9.76 4.22
N ASN A 149 -10.83 -10.52 3.49
CA ASN A 149 -10.33 -11.48 2.50
C ASN A 149 -10.48 -10.84 1.11
N VAL A 150 -9.40 -10.76 0.36
CA VAL A 150 -9.38 -10.15 -0.98
C VAL A 150 -8.65 -11.07 -1.95
N GLU A 151 -9.37 -11.64 -2.91
CA GLU A 151 -8.87 -12.58 -3.93
C GLU A 151 -7.90 -13.66 -3.39
N GLY A 152 -8.25 -14.24 -2.23
CA GLY A 152 -7.48 -15.30 -1.59
C GLY A 152 -6.27 -14.84 -0.76
N LEU A 153 -6.07 -13.53 -0.59
CA LEU A 153 -5.19 -12.97 0.44
C LEU A 153 -6.00 -12.52 1.65
N ILE A 154 -5.34 -12.48 2.81
CA ILE A 154 -5.86 -11.85 4.01
C ILE A 154 -5.20 -10.48 4.14
N PHE A 155 -6.01 -9.43 4.07
CA PHE A 155 -5.61 -8.10 4.49
C PHE A 155 -5.84 -7.98 5.99
N LEU A 156 -4.80 -7.60 6.72
CA LEU A 156 -4.84 -7.37 8.16
C LEU A 156 -4.35 -5.96 8.44
N THR A 157 -5.18 -5.15 9.09
CA THR A 157 -4.85 -3.79 9.52
C THR A 157 -4.95 -3.68 11.04
N ALA A 158 -4.11 -2.86 11.65
CA ALA A 158 -4.11 -2.66 13.08
C ALA A 158 -3.56 -1.29 13.49
N SER A 159 -3.99 -0.84 14.67
CA SER A 159 -3.41 0.32 15.33
C SER A 159 -3.00 0.05 16.77
N THR A 160 -1.90 0.69 17.18
CA THR A 160 -1.33 0.59 18.54
C THR A 160 -1.81 1.74 19.43
N ARG A 161 -1.49 1.66 20.73
CA ARG A 161 -1.72 2.78 21.68
C ARG A 161 -0.94 4.05 21.34
N SER A 162 0.19 3.90 20.65
CA SER A 162 1.06 4.98 20.23
C SER A 162 0.68 5.56 18.87
N GLU A 163 -0.55 5.31 18.42
CA GLU A 163 -1.11 5.79 17.14
C GLU A 163 -0.33 5.31 15.91
N ALA A 164 0.41 4.21 16.05
CA ALA A 164 1.02 3.57 14.90
C ALA A 164 -0.05 2.79 14.12
N HIS A 165 -0.09 2.95 12.81
CA HIS A 165 -0.95 2.23 11.88
C HIS A 165 -0.13 1.18 11.14
N MET A 166 -0.67 -0.03 11.01
CA MET A 166 0.07 -1.18 10.48
C MET A 166 -0.81 -1.98 9.55
N GLU A 167 -0.24 -2.46 8.45
CA GLU A 167 -0.95 -3.29 7.49
C GLU A 167 -0.10 -4.46 7.04
N LEU A 168 -0.77 -5.59 6.77
CA LEU A 168 -0.17 -6.78 6.18
C LEU A 168 -1.08 -7.31 5.07
N LEU A 169 -0.47 -7.76 3.97
CA LEU A 169 -1.09 -8.69 3.03
C LEU A 169 -0.46 -10.06 3.24
N LEU A 170 -1.31 -11.03 3.56
CA LEU A 170 -0.90 -12.37 3.97
C LEU A 170 -1.45 -13.40 2.99
N GLU A 171 -0.61 -14.35 2.62
CA GLU A 171 -1.02 -15.60 1.99
C GLU A 171 -1.08 -16.68 3.06
N GLN A 172 -2.26 -17.26 3.27
CA GLN A 172 -2.45 -18.35 4.22
C GLN A 172 -2.70 -19.66 3.47
N THR A 173 -1.93 -20.67 3.85
CA THR A 173 -2.19 -22.09 3.53
C THR A 173 -2.61 -22.81 4.81
N ASP A 174 -2.98 -24.09 4.71
CA ASP A 174 -3.42 -24.86 5.88
C ASP A 174 -2.35 -24.91 6.99
N ASP A 175 -1.07 -24.93 6.62
CA ASP A 175 0.05 -25.11 7.56
C ASP A 175 0.86 -23.83 7.83
N ASP A 176 0.80 -22.82 6.96
CA ASP A 176 1.70 -21.66 7.01
C ASP A 176 1.04 -20.32 6.65
N ILE A 177 1.63 -19.23 7.17
CA ILE A 177 1.27 -17.84 6.85
C ILE A 177 2.52 -17.14 6.31
N THR A 178 2.45 -16.74 5.04
CA THR A 178 3.50 -15.97 4.36
C THR A 178 3.09 -14.51 4.29
N GLY A 179 3.98 -13.60 4.70
CA GLY A 179 3.81 -12.17 4.47
C GLY A 179 4.19 -11.80 3.03
N LEU A 180 3.39 -10.98 2.36
CA LEU A 180 3.67 -10.48 1.01
C LEU A 180 3.97 -8.98 0.97
N PHE A 181 3.40 -8.26 1.92
CA PHE A 181 3.53 -6.81 2.09
C PHE A 181 3.39 -6.47 3.57
N SER A 182 4.16 -5.49 4.02
CA SER A 182 4.06 -4.87 5.34
C SER A 182 4.14 -3.36 5.21
N LEU A 183 3.24 -2.66 5.89
CA LEU A 183 3.27 -1.22 6.09
C LEU A 183 3.31 -0.93 7.58
N GLN A 184 4.17 0.00 7.96
CA GLN A 184 4.21 0.56 9.30
C GLN A 184 4.26 2.08 9.18
N MET A 185 3.18 2.75 9.56
CA MET A 185 3.13 4.20 9.69
C MET A 185 3.15 4.57 11.17
N ASN A 186 4.06 5.48 11.53
CA ASN A 186 4.18 6.01 12.88
C ASN A 186 4.59 7.51 12.80
N PRO A 187 4.55 8.26 13.91
CA PRO A 187 4.94 9.68 13.89
C PRO A 187 6.38 9.94 13.42
N GLY A 188 7.25 8.93 13.43
CA GLY A 188 8.64 9.01 12.96
C GLY A 188 8.82 8.74 11.47
N GLY A 189 7.80 8.24 10.77
CA GLY A 189 7.86 7.93 9.34
C GLY A 189 6.99 6.75 8.93
N ILE A 190 7.14 6.37 7.67
CA ILE A 190 6.47 5.20 7.09
C ILE A 190 7.53 4.25 6.55
N ASP A 191 7.44 2.99 6.96
CA ASP A 191 8.26 1.90 6.46
C ASP A 191 7.40 0.93 5.66
N TYR A 192 7.94 0.42 4.56
CA TYR A 192 7.28 -0.56 3.71
C TYR A 192 8.23 -1.69 3.36
N ASP A 193 7.73 -2.92 3.46
CA ASP A 193 8.41 -4.10 2.99
C ASP A 193 7.54 -4.84 1.96
N LEU A 194 8.17 -5.33 0.90
CA LEU A 194 7.51 -6.00 -0.21
C LEU A 194 8.30 -7.24 -0.62
N GLY A 195 7.58 -8.35 -0.75
CA GLY A 195 8.12 -9.66 -1.13
C GLY A 195 7.70 -10.75 -0.16
N ARG A 196 7.91 -12.00 -0.58
CA ARG A 196 7.46 -13.16 0.19
C ARG A 196 8.37 -13.39 1.38
N THR A 197 7.86 -13.31 2.61
CA THR A 197 8.64 -13.63 3.81
C THR A 197 7.96 -14.68 4.67
N ARG A 198 8.80 -15.53 5.28
CA ARG A 198 8.37 -16.44 6.35
C ARG A 198 8.62 -15.78 7.69
N PHE A 199 7.56 -15.69 8.49
CA PHE A 199 7.66 -15.16 9.83
C PHE A 199 8.49 -16.07 10.74
N THR A 200 9.27 -15.46 11.63
CA THR A 200 9.83 -16.14 12.78
C THR A 200 8.72 -16.69 13.68
N ALA A 201 9.06 -17.62 14.58
CA ALA A 201 8.08 -18.15 15.53
C ALA A 201 7.44 -17.07 16.43
N GLN A 202 8.15 -15.98 16.72
CA GLN A 202 7.60 -14.86 17.49
C GLN A 202 6.61 -14.05 16.67
N GLU A 203 6.98 -13.67 15.44
CA GLU A 203 6.13 -12.91 14.52
C GLU A 203 4.87 -13.69 14.15
N LEU A 204 5.00 -14.99 13.85
CA LEU A 204 3.87 -15.83 13.52
C LEU A 204 2.88 -15.93 14.69
N ARG A 205 3.37 -15.98 15.94
CA ARG A 205 2.49 -15.92 17.13
C ARG A 205 1.77 -14.58 17.23
N ALA A 206 2.45 -13.46 17.00
CA ALA A 206 1.84 -12.14 17.02
C ALA A 206 0.76 -12.01 15.92
N VAL A 207 1.08 -12.37 14.68
CA VAL A 207 0.15 -12.35 13.54
C VAL A 207 -1.06 -13.25 13.80
N ARG A 208 -0.86 -14.50 14.24
CA ARG A 208 -1.98 -15.42 14.55
C ARG A 208 -2.86 -14.89 15.69
N ARG A 209 -2.27 -14.27 16.72
CA ARG A 209 -3.02 -13.65 17.81
C ARG A 209 -3.89 -12.51 17.29
N VAL A 210 -3.33 -11.64 16.45
CA VAL A 210 -4.07 -10.49 15.90
C VAL A 210 -5.16 -10.97 14.93
N LEU A 211 -4.87 -11.94 14.06
CA LEU A 211 -5.87 -12.56 13.17
C LEU A 211 -7.06 -13.17 13.92
N SER A 212 -6.84 -13.75 15.11
CA SER A 212 -7.92 -14.38 15.88
C SER A 212 -8.84 -13.39 16.58
N ILE A 213 -8.38 -12.15 16.82
CA ILE A 213 -9.18 -11.09 17.46
C ILE A 213 -9.64 -10.00 16.49
N ALA A 214 -9.09 -9.96 15.27
CA ALA A 214 -9.44 -8.97 14.26
C ALA A 214 -10.89 -9.09 13.81
N HIS A 215 -11.62 -7.98 13.86
CA HIS A 215 -12.99 -7.94 13.37
C HIS A 215 -13.02 -7.90 11.84
N PRO A 216 -14.05 -8.47 11.19
CA PRO A 216 -14.24 -8.28 9.77
C PRO A 216 -14.37 -6.78 9.43
N ILE A 217 -13.76 -6.36 8.32
CA ILE A 217 -13.97 -5.05 7.70
C ILE A 217 -14.49 -5.22 6.29
N HIS A 218 -15.24 -4.22 5.83
CA HIS A 218 -15.92 -4.19 4.55
C HIS A 218 -15.81 -2.78 3.98
N ASP A 219 -16.02 -2.68 2.68
CA ASP A 219 -16.09 -1.42 1.96
C ASP A 219 -17.07 -0.45 2.61
N SER A 220 -16.59 0.75 2.92
CA SER A 220 -17.44 1.83 3.41
C SER A 220 -18.29 2.43 2.29
N GLN A 221 -17.83 2.32 1.03
CA GLN A 221 -18.48 2.90 -0.15
C GLN A 221 -18.94 1.82 -1.14
N PRO A 222 -20.02 2.08 -1.90
CA PRO A 222 -20.43 1.21 -2.99
C PRO A 222 -19.33 1.06 -4.05
N ALA A 223 -19.33 -0.07 -4.75
CA ALA A 223 -18.45 -0.27 -5.90
C ALA A 223 -18.68 0.84 -6.95
N TYR A 224 -17.61 1.56 -7.28
CA TYR A 224 -17.62 2.67 -8.22
C TYR A 224 -16.57 2.49 -9.35
N LEU A 225 -15.67 1.51 -9.23
CA LEU A 225 -14.68 1.20 -10.26
C LEU A 225 -15.22 0.10 -11.18
N ALA A 226 -15.34 0.42 -12.46
CA ALA A 226 -15.55 -0.59 -13.50
C ALA A 226 -14.20 -1.10 -13.99
N THR A 227 -14.01 -2.42 -13.93
CA THR A 227 -12.90 -3.11 -14.61
C THR A 227 -13.42 -3.66 -15.92
N ASP A 228 -12.67 -3.49 -17.00
CA ASP A 228 -13.01 -4.15 -18.25
C ASP A 228 -12.95 -5.67 -18.00
N THR A 229 -14.10 -6.35 -18.06
CA THR A 229 -14.14 -7.80 -18.14
C THR A 229 -13.55 -8.20 -19.48
N THR A 230 -12.23 -8.40 -19.54
CA THR A 230 -11.63 -9.18 -20.63
C THR A 230 -12.11 -10.62 -20.48
N GLY A 231 -13.09 -10.99 -21.29
CA GLY A 231 -13.42 -12.38 -21.60
C GLY A 231 -12.37 -13.03 -22.50
#